data_AF-A0A4R1RH24-F1
#
_entry.id   AF-A0A4R1RH24-F1
#
_cell.length_a   1.000
_cell.length_b   1.000
_cell.length_c   1.000
_cell.angle_alpha   90.00
_cell.angle_beta   90.00
_cell.angle_gamma   90.00
#
_symmetry.space_group_name_H-M   'P 1'
#
loop_
_entity.id
_entity.type
_entity.pdbx_description
1 polymer ?
#
loop_
_entity_poly.entity_id
_entity_poly.type
_entity_poly.pdbx_seq_one_letter_code
_entity_poly.pdbx_strand_id
1 'polypeptide(L)'
;MKQTINKNDKNLRILNKLIVNGFYNGYVETEKFELIRNHFPNNYRLIGILNDTGNFDLKFDFKSTMKIHAKILFVLGFLISIISLIKGIWILPILFVVFGLIMFTDFKLKQKKEINIFTDKLLEFHKTESN
;
A
#
# COMPACT_ATOMS: atom_id res chain seq x y z
N MET A 1 -5.46 -2.77 -14.59
CA MET A 1 -5.69 -4.13 -14.05
C MET A 1 -5.34 -4.15 -12.58
N LYS A 2 -6.20 -4.70 -11.73
CA LYS A 2 -5.81 -5.09 -10.37
C LYS A 2 -4.92 -6.33 -10.51
N GLN A 3 -3.76 -6.33 -9.84
CA GLN A 3 -2.91 -7.51 -9.82
C GLN A 3 -3.48 -8.51 -8.81
N THR A 4 -3.44 -9.78 -9.17
CA THR A 4 -3.93 -10.88 -8.34
C THR A 4 -2.87 -11.96 -8.20
N ILE A 5 -2.90 -12.68 -7.08
CA ILE A 5 -2.08 -13.87 -6.86
C ILE A 5 -3.02 -15.06 -6.68
N ASN A 6 -2.77 -16.14 -7.40
CA ASN A 6 -3.55 -17.36 -7.22
C ASN A 6 -3.31 -17.96 -5.83
N LYS A 7 -4.36 -18.36 -5.12
CA LYS A 7 -4.21 -19.03 -3.82
C LYS A 7 -3.94 -20.51 -4.06
N ASN A 8 -2.69 -20.90 -3.86
CA ASN A 8 -2.27 -22.30 -3.83
C ASN A 8 -1.15 -22.48 -2.79
N ASP A 9 -0.87 -23.72 -2.41
CA ASP A 9 0.11 -24.03 -1.37
C ASP A 9 1.52 -23.52 -1.71
N LYS A 10 1.88 -23.53 -3.00
CA LYS A 10 3.16 -22.99 -3.48
C LYS A 10 3.27 -21.49 -3.20
N ASN A 11 2.26 -20.71 -3.55
CA ASN A 11 2.25 -19.27 -3.37
C ASN A 11 2.19 -18.89 -1.89
N LEU A 12 1.42 -19.62 -1.08
CA LEU A 12 1.42 -19.44 0.38
C LEU A 12 2.79 -19.72 1.00
N ARG A 13 3.49 -20.76 0.53
CA ARG A 13 4.86 -21.07 0.97
C ARG A 13 5.84 -19.96 0.57
N ILE A 14 5.75 -19.46 -0.66
CA ILE A 14 6.60 -18.35 -1.14
C ILE A 14 6.33 -17.08 -0.34
N LEU A 15 5.07 -16.73 -0.07
CA LEU A 15 4.71 -15.58 0.76
C LEU A 15 5.29 -15.70 2.18
N ASN A 16 5.26 -16.90 2.78
CA ASN A 16 5.91 -17.14 4.07
C ASN A 16 7.44 -17.03 3.97
N LYS A 17 8.08 -17.54 2.90
CA LYS A 17 9.52 -17.38 2.68
C LYS A 17 9.95 -15.92 2.56
N LEU A 18 9.12 -15.07 1.94
CA LEU A 18 9.38 -13.62 1.88
C LEU A 18 9.48 -12.99 3.28
N ILE A 19 8.73 -13.52 4.26
CA ILE A 19 8.78 -13.09 5.65
C ILE A 19 9.99 -13.69 6.36
N VAL A 20 10.15 -15.03 6.29
CA VAL A 20 11.23 -15.76 6.98
C VAL A 20 12.62 -15.29 6.54
N ASN A 21 12.78 -14.99 5.24
CA ASN A 21 14.05 -14.48 4.70
C ASN A 21 14.25 -12.97 4.92
N GLY A 22 13.35 -12.31 5.66
CA GLY A 22 13.51 -10.92 6.09
C GLY A 22 13.24 -9.85 5.03
N PHE A 23 12.74 -10.20 3.84
CA PHE A 23 12.38 -9.22 2.80
C PHE A 23 11.17 -8.38 3.22
N TYR A 24 10.23 -8.99 3.93
CA TYR A 24 9.01 -8.37 4.43
C TYR A 24 8.77 -8.75 5.90
N ASN A 25 8.12 -7.86 6.65
CA ASN A 25 7.48 -8.17 7.92
C ASN A 25 5.98 -8.32 7.70
N GLY A 26 5.30 -9.07 8.56
CA GLY A 26 3.83 -9.17 8.53
C GLY A 26 3.38 -10.61 8.70
N TYR A 27 2.27 -10.98 8.05
CA TYR A 27 1.63 -12.27 8.24
C TYR A 27 0.92 -12.77 6.97
N VAL A 28 0.72 -14.08 6.90
CA VAL A 28 -0.05 -14.76 5.85
C VAL A 28 -1.09 -15.64 6.52
N GLU A 29 -2.37 -15.35 6.29
CA GLU A 29 -3.52 -16.13 6.74
C GLU A 29 -4.28 -16.72 5.54
N THR A 30 -5.28 -17.56 5.83
CA THR A 30 -6.09 -18.26 4.83
C THR A 30 -6.84 -17.31 3.88
N GLU A 31 -7.34 -16.19 4.39
CA GLU A 31 -8.20 -15.26 3.64
C GLU A 31 -7.52 -13.93 3.34
N LYS A 32 -6.39 -13.65 4.00
CA LYS A 32 -5.70 -12.37 3.89
C LYS A 32 -4.21 -12.53 4.15
N PHE A 33 -3.39 -11.71 3.54
CA PHE A 33 -2.03 -11.49 4.01
C PHE A 33 -1.72 -10.00 4.09
N GLU A 34 -0.76 -9.63 4.94
CA GLU A 34 -0.27 -8.27 5.08
C GLU A 34 1.25 -8.30 5.12
N LEU A 35 1.89 -7.57 4.21
CA LEU A 35 3.35 -7.50 4.05
C LEU A 35 3.81 -6.05 4.08
N ILE A 36 4.83 -5.79 4.89
CA ILE A 36 5.50 -4.50 5.03
C ILE A 36 6.95 -4.73 4.67
N ARG A 37 7.41 -4.13 3.57
CA ARG A 37 8.80 -4.28 3.15
C ARG A 37 9.76 -3.83 4.25
N ASN A 38 10.77 -4.64 4.52
CA ASN A 38 11.73 -4.43 5.60
C ASN A 38 12.80 -3.40 5.18
N HIS A 39 12.37 -2.17 4.94
CA HIS A 39 13.22 -1.05 4.54
C HIS A 39 12.73 0.21 5.23
N PHE A 40 13.62 0.98 5.86
CA PHE A 40 13.26 2.24 6.51
C PHE A 40 13.62 3.44 5.62
N PRO A 41 12.74 4.46 5.52
CA PRO A 41 11.40 4.55 6.07
C PRO A 41 10.35 3.88 5.18
N ASN A 42 9.46 3.07 5.77
CA ASN A 42 8.32 2.49 5.06
C ASN A 42 7.02 2.67 5.85
N ASN A 43 6.13 3.50 5.29
CA ASN A 43 4.81 3.80 5.84
C ASN A 43 3.68 3.11 5.05
N TYR A 44 4.03 2.11 4.25
CA TYR A 44 3.11 1.42 3.36
C TYR A 44 3.06 -0.07 3.68
N ARG A 45 1.97 -0.69 3.25
CA ARG A 45 1.73 -2.12 3.34
C ARG A 45 1.11 -2.64 2.06
N LEU A 46 1.52 -3.84 1.68
CA LEU A 46 0.88 -4.65 0.67
C LEU A 46 -0.09 -5.60 1.38
N ILE A 47 -1.32 -5.68 0.88
CA ILE A 47 -2.37 -6.52 1.43
C ILE A 47 -2.88 -7.40 0.29
N GLY A 48 -2.99 -8.70 0.53
CA GLY A 48 -3.78 -9.59 -0.32
C GLY A 48 -5.08 -9.91 0.39
N ILE A 49 -6.23 -9.76 -0.28
CA ILE A 49 -7.54 -10.16 0.24
C ILE A 49 -8.13 -11.19 -0.71
N LEU A 50 -8.57 -12.33 -0.17
CA LEU A 50 -9.21 -13.37 -0.96
C LEU A 50 -10.49 -12.83 -1.60
N ASN A 51 -10.62 -13.02 -2.92
CA ASN A 51 -11.80 -12.64 -3.68
C ASN A 51 -12.68 -13.87 -3.98
N ASP A 52 -13.86 -13.64 -4.55
CA ASP A 52 -14.84 -14.69 -4.87
C ASP A 52 -14.33 -15.73 -5.89
N THR A 53 -13.27 -15.39 -6.64
CA THR A 53 -12.61 -16.30 -7.59
C THR A 53 -11.52 -17.17 -6.95
N GLY A 54 -11.34 -17.08 -5.64
CA GLY A 54 -10.30 -17.81 -4.91
C GLY A 54 -8.89 -17.25 -5.07
N ASN A 55 -8.74 -16.03 -5.60
CA ASN A 55 -7.45 -15.36 -5.77
C ASN A 55 -7.27 -14.24 -4.75
N PHE A 56 -6.02 -13.90 -4.39
CA PHE A 56 -5.73 -12.73 -3.59
C PHE A 56 -5.69 -11.47 -4.46
N ASP A 57 -6.60 -10.54 -4.21
CA ASP A 57 -6.56 -9.18 -4.76
C ASP A 57 -5.47 -8.37 -4.05
N LEU A 58 -4.50 -7.86 -4.81
CA LEU A 58 -3.43 -7.03 -4.26
C LEU A 58 -3.88 -5.60 -4.08
N LYS A 59 -3.71 -5.10 -2.85
CA LYS A 59 -3.95 -3.73 -2.44
C LYS A 59 -2.71 -3.16 -1.80
N PHE A 60 -2.35 -1.95 -2.21
CA PHE A 60 -1.32 -1.15 -1.56
C PHE A 60 -2.02 -0.06 -0.74
N ASP A 61 -1.68 0.04 0.54
CA ASP A 61 -2.29 1.02 1.44
C ASP A 61 -1.24 1.60 2.39
N PHE A 62 -1.56 2.71 3.01
CA PHE A 62 -0.77 3.21 4.14
C PHE A 62 -0.87 2.26 5.33
N LYS A 63 0.19 2.24 6.13
CA LYS A 63 0.16 1.64 7.47
C LYS A 63 -0.96 2.31 8.27
N SER A 64 -1.65 1.54 9.12
CA SER A 64 -2.82 2.02 9.88
C SER A 64 -2.58 3.36 10.58
N THR A 65 -1.41 3.52 11.21
CA THR A 65 -0.99 4.77 11.85
C THR A 65 -0.99 5.95 10.88
N MET A 66 -0.37 5.81 9.70
CA MET A 66 -0.30 6.89 8.71
C MET A 66 -1.68 7.23 8.14
N LYS A 67 -2.57 6.23 8.00
CA LYS A 67 -3.95 6.46 7.56
C LYS A 67 -4.74 7.35 8.53
N ILE A 68 -4.55 7.15 9.84
CA ILE A 68 -5.17 7.99 10.88
C ILE A 68 -4.65 9.42 10.78
N HIS A 69 -3.33 9.61 10.68
CA HIS A 69 -2.72 10.94 10.54
C HIS A 69 -3.20 11.66 9.28
N ALA A 70 -3.25 10.96 8.14
CA ALA A 70 -3.76 11.52 6.89
C ALA A 70 -5.22 11.95 7.01
N LYS A 71 -6.07 11.14 7.68
CA LYS A 71 -7.48 11.49 7.90
C LYS A 71 -7.63 12.74 8.76
N ILE A 72 -6.89 12.83 9.87
CA ILE A 72 -6.91 14.00 10.77
C ILE A 72 -6.44 15.26 10.03
N LEU A 73 -5.34 15.16 9.29
CA LEU A 73 -4.80 16.26 8.50
C LEU A 73 -5.80 16.74 7.44
N PHE A 74 -6.48 15.82 6.77
CA PHE A 74 -7.52 16.16 5.79
C PHE A 74 -8.69 16.91 6.42
N VAL A 75 -9.19 16.45 7.56
CA VAL A 75 -10.30 17.10 8.27
C VAL A 75 -9.91 18.51 8.70
N LEU A 76 -8.72 18.69 9.29
CA LEU A 76 -8.22 20.00 9.71
C LEU A 76 -7.99 20.92 8.51
N GLY A 77 -7.32 20.44 7.47
CA GLY A 77 -7.07 21.21 6.25
C GLY A 77 -8.35 21.65 5.55
N PHE A 78 -9.38 20.79 5.57
CA PHE A 78 -10.70 21.12 5.04
C PHE A 78 -11.39 22.24 5.86
N LEU A 79 -11.40 22.14 7.19
CA LEU A 79 -11.95 23.18 8.06
C LEU A 79 -11.25 24.53 7.88
N ILE A 80 -9.92 24.52 7.83
CA ILE A 80 -9.11 25.74 7.58
C ILE A 80 -9.44 26.33 6.21
N SER A 81 -9.62 25.48 5.20
CA SER A 81 -9.98 25.92 3.84
C SER A 81 -11.33 26.64 3.83
N ILE A 82 -12.35 26.11 4.52
CA ILE A 82 -13.67 26.75 4.64
C ILE A 82 -13.55 28.13 5.30
N ILE A 83 -12.87 28.21 6.46
CA ILE A 83 -12.69 29.47 7.18
C ILE A 83 -11.95 30.50 6.33
N SER A 84 -10.94 30.05 5.60
CA SER A 84 -10.15 30.89 4.70
C SER A 84 -11.00 31.46 3.56
N LEU A 85 -11.85 30.64 2.95
CA LEU A 85 -12.77 31.07 1.89
C LEU A 85 -13.76 32.13 2.38
N ILE A 86 -14.31 31.97 3.60
CA ILE A 86 -15.20 32.98 4.22
C ILE A 86 -14.48 34.33 4.37
N LYS A 87 -13.18 34.32 4.68
CA LYS A 87 -12.35 35.52 4.79
C LYS A 87 -11.87 36.07 3.44
N GLY A 88 -12.26 35.48 2.32
CA GLY A 88 -11.81 35.86 0.98
C GLY A 88 -10.35 35.48 0.68
N ILE A 89 -9.73 34.65 1.52
CA ILE A 89 -8.35 34.19 1.35
C ILE A 89 -8.38 32.87 0.57
N TRP A 90 -8.11 32.94 -0.73
CA TRP A 90 -8.14 31.77 -1.63
C TRP A 90 -6.86 30.95 -1.64
N ILE A 91 -5.75 31.52 -1.19
CA ILE A 91 -4.43 30.89 -1.28
C ILE A 91 -4.33 29.58 -0.46
N LEU A 92 -4.97 29.52 0.71
CA LEU A 92 -4.93 28.32 1.57
C LEU A 92 -5.66 27.12 0.95
N PRO A 93 -6.91 27.25 0.44
CA PRO A 93 -7.55 26.19 -0.33
C PRO A 93 -6.73 25.71 -1.53
N ILE A 94 -6.13 26.64 -2.30
CA ILE A 94 -5.31 26.30 -3.47
C ILE A 94 -4.10 25.48 -3.04
N LEU A 95 -3.37 25.93 -2.02
CA LEU A 95 -2.22 25.20 -1.47
C LEU A 95 -2.61 23.81 -0.96
N PHE A 96 -3.76 23.69 -0.30
CA PHE A 96 -4.28 22.40 0.18
C PHE A 96 -4.55 21.42 -0.97
N VAL A 97 -5.18 21.89 -2.05
CA VAL A 97 -5.44 21.07 -3.25
C VAL A 97 -4.12 20.65 -3.92
N VAL A 98 -3.19 21.58 -4.13
CA VAL A 98 -1.88 21.29 -4.74
C VAL A 98 -1.10 20.28 -3.90
N PHE A 99 -1.07 20.45 -2.58
CA PHE A 99 -0.45 19.51 -1.66
C PHE A 99 -1.08 18.11 -1.75
N GLY A 100 -2.41 18.03 -1.82
CA GLY A 100 -3.13 16.77 -2.00
C GLY A 100 -2.76 16.05 -3.30
N LEU A 101 -2.62 16.78 -4.41
CA LEU A 101 -2.21 16.22 -5.70
C LEU A 101 -0.78 15.67 -5.68
N ILE A 102 0.16 16.39 -5.04
CA ILE A 102 1.55 15.95 -4.88
C ILE A 102 1.59 14.64 -4.09
N MET A 103 0.91 14.60 -2.94
CA MET A 103 0.82 13.41 -2.09
C MET A 103 0.19 12.21 -2.82
N PHE A 104 -0.87 12.45 -3.61
CA PHE A 104 -1.52 11.41 -4.40
C PHE A 104 -0.58 10.84 -5.48
N THR A 105 0.17 11.71 -6.15
CA THR A 105 1.11 11.31 -7.20
C THR A 105 2.27 10.50 -6.62
N ASP A 106 2.87 10.96 -5.52
CA ASP A 106 3.91 10.23 -4.80
C ASP A 106 3.41 8.85 -4.32
N PHE A 107 2.19 8.78 -3.79
CA PHE A 107 1.56 7.51 -3.42
C PHE A 107 1.47 6.55 -4.62
N LYS A 108 0.98 7.02 -5.77
CA LYS A 108 0.85 6.21 -6.98
C LYS A 108 2.19 5.70 -7.50
N LEU A 109 3.22 6.54 -7.46
CA LEU A 109 4.58 6.15 -7.85
C LEU A 109 5.13 5.06 -6.93
N LYS A 110 5.02 5.26 -5.61
CA LYS A 110 5.47 4.27 -4.61
C LYS A 110 4.68 2.96 -4.69
N GLN A 111 3.37 3.05 -4.89
CA GLN A 111 2.51 1.88 -5.13
C GLN A 111 3.03 1.05 -6.31
N LYS A 112 3.28 1.68 -7.45
CA LYS A 112 3.78 0.99 -8.65
C LYS A 112 5.14 0.34 -8.39
N LYS A 113 6.05 1.06 -7.74
CA LYS A 113 7.39 0.57 -7.43
C LYS A 113 7.36 -0.65 -6.49
N GLU A 114 6.59 -0.58 -5.41
CA GLU A 114 6.51 -1.67 -4.43
C GLU A 114 5.82 -2.91 -5.00
N ILE A 115 4.78 -2.73 -5.81
CA ILE A 115 4.14 -3.84 -6.52
C ILE A 115 5.14 -4.53 -7.46
N ASN A 116 5.92 -3.77 -8.23
CA ASN A 116 6.93 -4.35 -9.12
C ASN A 116 7.98 -5.15 -8.33
N ILE A 117 8.55 -4.56 -7.26
CA ILE A 117 9.56 -5.24 -6.42
C ILE A 117 9.01 -6.53 -5.83
N PHE A 118 7.77 -6.47 -5.33
CA PHE A 118 7.10 -7.64 -4.76
C PHE A 118 6.92 -8.74 -5.82
N THR A 119 6.42 -8.39 -7.00
CA THR A 119 6.21 -9.34 -8.10
C THR A 119 7.52 -9.93 -8.60
N ASP A 120 8.58 -9.13 -8.72
CA ASP A 120 9.91 -9.59 -9.10
C ASP A 120 10.45 -10.61 -8.09
N LYS A 121 10.32 -10.33 -6.79
CA LYS A 121 10.73 -11.27 -5.74
C LYS A 121 9.90 -12.54 -5.73
N LEU A 122 8.59 -12.43 -5.93
CA LEU A 122 7.72 -13.60 -6.03
C LEU A 122 8.12 -14.48 -7.21
N LEU A 123 8.39 -13.90 -8.38
CA LEU A 123 8.87 -14.61 -9.57
C LEU A 123 10.24 -15.27 -9.36
N GLU A 124 11.16 -14.59 -8.66
CA GLU A 124 12.47 -15.14 -8.30
C GLU A 124 12.32 -16.45 -7.50
N PHE A 125 11.51 -16.44 -6.43
CA PHE A 125 11.24 -17.65 -5.65
C PHE A 125 10.50 -18.73 -6.44
N HIS A 126 9.60 -18.36 -7.35
CA HIS A 126 8.93 -19.33 -8.23
C HIS A 126 9.91 -20.10 -9.11
N LYS A 127 10.93 -19.42 -9.65
CA LYS A 127 11.98 -20.03 -10.47
C LYS A 127 12.89 -20.94 -9.64
N THR A 128 13.28 -20.50 -8.44
CA THR A 128 14.12 -21.29 -7.55
C THR A 128 13.44 -22.56 -7.05
N GLU A 129 12.12 -22.54 -6.81
CA GLU A 129 11.37 -23.74 -6.38
C GLU A 129 10.89 -24.64 -7.53
N SER A 130 11.09 -24.24 -8.79
CA SER A 130 10.77 -25.07 -9.95
C SER A 130 11.96 -25.94 -10.39
N ASN A 131 13.14 -25.67 -9.84
CA ASN A 131 14.35 -26.47 -9.96
C ASN A 131 14.54 -27.32 -8.71
#